data_AF-A0A9E5F5N7-F1
#
_entry.id   AF-A0A9E5F5N7-F1
#
_cell.length_a   1.000
_cell.length_b   1.000
_cell.length_c   1.000
_cell.angle_alpha   90.00
_cell.angle_beta   90.00
_cell.angle_gamma   90.00
#
_symmetry.space_group_name_H-M   'P 1'
#
loop_
_entity.id
_entity.type
_entity.pdbx_description
1 polymer ?
#
loop_
_entity_poly.entity_id
_entity_poly.type
_entity_poly.pdbx_seq_one_letter_code
_entity_poly.pdbx_strand_id
1 'polypeptide(L)'
;MCALATVFCLNAVGLLVFPPLGHYFGLSENQFGLWSALAIHDTSSVVGSTLQYGETALKVGTTVKLARALWIVPLTLGIGFARSRQEPSGKIKKPWFILGFLLTASLMTYFPSLNPVGHWGEWLAKRLMVLTLFLIGANLSVQTLKSVGFQPFLMGIVLWVTVAASMLCGILFGFIQ
;
A
#
# COMPACT_ATOMS: atom_id res chain seq x y z
N MET A 1 1.37 6.14 19.99
CA MET A 1 2.58 5.36 19.65
C MET A 1 2.26 3.88 19.44
N CYS A 2 1.53 3.22 20.36
CA CYS A 2 1.17 1.79 20.24
C CYS A 2 0.43 1.43 18.94
N ALA A 3 -0.52 2.25 18.47
CA ALA A 3 -1.26 1.98 17.22
C ALA A 3 -0.35 1.97 15.97
N LEU A 4 0.64 2.87 15.90
CA LEU A 4 1.56 2.95 14.77
C LEU A 4 2.49 1.72 14.73
N ALA A 5 2.95 1.27 15.91
CA ALA A 5 3.75 0.06 16.06
C ALA A 5 2.96 -1.20 15.70
N THR A 6 1.68 -1.30 16.12
CA THR A 6 0.77 -2.39 15.71
C THR A 6 0.62 -2.43 14.19
N VAL A 7 0.30 -1.31 13.55
CA VAL A 7 0.13 -1.23 12.09
C VAL A 7 1.41 -1.64 11.38
N PHE A 8 2.56 -1.15 11.83
CA PHE A 8 3.84 -1.49 11.24
C PHE A 8 4.17 -2.99 11.35
N CYS A 9 3.93 -3.60 12.52
CA CYS A 9 4.11 -5.04 12.70
C CYS A 9 3.16 -5.86 11.81
N LEU A 10 1.88 -5.50 11.76
CA LEU A 10 0.90 -6.19 10.91
C LEU A 10 1.24 -6.06 9.43
N ASN A 11 1.75 -4.91 9.00
CA ASN A 11 2.21 -4.69 7.63
C ASN A 11 3.44 -5.56 7.30
N ALA A 12 4.41 -5.68 8.21
CA ALA A 12 5.57 -6.55 8.05
C ALA A 12 5.16 -8.04 7.96
N VAL A 13 4.22 -8.47 8.81
CA VAL A 13 3.63 -9.81 8.73
C VAL A 13 2.89 -10.00 7.41
N GLY A 14 2.07 -9.03 7.00
CA GLY A 14 1.32 -9.06 5.75
C GLY A 14 2.21 -9.21 4.54
N LEU A 15 3.33 -8.47 4.50
CA LEU A 15 4.33 -8.57 3.43
C LEU A 15 4.86 -10.00 3.26
N LEU A 16 5.12 -10.70 4.35
CA LEU A 16 5.71 -12.05 4.33
C LEU A 16 4.67 -13.16 4.15
N VAL A 17 3.47 -12.98 4.71
CA VAL A 17 2.44 -14.03 4.77
C VAL A 17 1.54 -14.04 3.54
N PHE A 18 1.31 -12.88 2.92
CA PHE A 18 0.39 -12.79 1.78
C PHE A 18 0.85 -13.62 0.57
N PRO A 19 2.11 -13.54 0.09
CA PRO A 19 2.52 -14.27 -1.11
C PRO A 19 2.35 -15.80 -0.99
N PRO A 20 2.79 -16.46 0.11
CA PRO A 20 2.51 -17.89 0.32
C PRO A 20 1.01 -18.22 0.34
N LEU A 21 0.18 -17.39 0.98
CA LEU A 21 -1.27 -17.58 0.98
C LEU A 21 -1.87 -17.44 -0.42
N GLY A 22 -1.43 -16.45 -1.20
CA GLY A 22 -1.86 -16.25 -2.57
C GLY A 22 -1.61 -17.49 -3.44
N HIS A 23 -0.41 -18.07 -3.32
CA HIS A 23 -0.07 -19.31 -4.02
C HIS A 23 -0.89 -20.50 -3.51
N TYR A 24 -1.12 -20.61 -2.20
CA TYR A 24 -1.96 -21.65 -1.61
C TYR A 24 -3.39 -21.63 -2.14
N PHE A 25 -3.98 -20.44 -2.29
CA PHE A 25 -5.32 -20.25 -2.86
C PHE A 25 -5.33 -20.19 -4.40
N GLY A 26 -4.18 -20.35 -5.06
CA GLY A 26 -4.08 -20.36 -6.52
C GLY A 26 -4.47 -19.04 -7.19
N LEU A 27 -4.25 -17.90 -6.53
CA LEU A 27 -4.66 -16.59 -7.06
C LEU A 27 -3.84 -16.23 -8.31
N SER A 28 -4.51 -15.67 -9.33
CA SER A 28 -3.79 -15.03 -10.44
C SER A 28 -3.06 -13.76 -9.96
N GLU A 29 -2.06 -13.31 -10.73
CA GLU A 29 -1.32 -12.08 -10.39
C GLU A 29 -2.23 -10.85 -10.24
N ASN A 30 -3.25 -10.71 -11.10
CA ASN A 30 -4.24 -9.62 -11.00
C ASN A 30 -5.02 -9.68 -9.69
N GLN A 31 -5.55 -10.87 -9.36
CA GLN A 31 -6.32 -11.10 -8.13
C GLN A 31 -5.46 -10.87 -6.88
N PHE A 32 -4.23 -11.35 -6.88
CA PHE A 32 -3.30 -11.13 -5.77
C PHE A 32 -2.95 -9.65 -5.60
N GLY A 33 -2.67 -8.94 -6.71
CA GLY A 33 -2.41 -7.50 -6.68
C GLY A 33 -3.56 -6.71 -6.09
N LEU A 34 -4.79 -7.04 -6.49
CA LEU A 34 -6.01 -6.43 -5.96
C LEU A 34 -6.22 -6.75 -4.48
N TRP A 35 -6.10 -8.03 -4.10
CA TRP A 35 -6.24 -8.48 -2.72
C TRP A 35 -5.24 -7.79 -1.79
N SER A 36 -3.96 -7.79 -2.16
CA SER A 36 -2.88 -7.16 -1.40
C SER A 36 -3.15 -5.67 -1.21
N ALA A 37 -3.51 -4.94 -2.29
CA ALA A 37 -3.79 -3.51 -2.21
C ALA A 37 -4.99 -3.14 -1.32
N LEU A 38 -6.00 -4.01 -1.27
CA LEU A 38 -7.19 -3.82 -0.45
C LEU A 38 -6.97 -4.15 1.03
N ALA A 39 -6.23 -5.24 1.32
CA ALA A 39 -6.09 -5.78 2.66
C ALA A 39 -4.87 -5.25 3.44
N ILE A 40 -3.73 -4.99 2.79
CA ILE A 40 -2.56 -4.40 3.44
C ILE A 40 -2.75 -2.89 3.48
N HIS A 41 -2.46 -2.21 4.60
CA HIS A 41 -2.74 -0.78 4.71
C HIS A 41 -1.63 0.12 4.18
N ASP A 42 -0.38 -0.30 4.28
CA ASP A 42 0.78 0.50 3.86
C ASP A 42 1.23 0.19 2.42
N THR A 43 1.55 1.24 1.66
CA THR A 43 1.95 1.12 0.25
C THR A 43 3.25 0.37 0.08
N SER A 44 4.24 0.58 0.95
CA SER A 44 5.54 -0.11 0.84
C SER A 44 5.38 -1.62 1.04
N SER A 45 4.46 -2.02 1.93
CA SER A 45 4.16 -3.42 2.20
C SER A 45 3.36 -4.10 1.08
N VAL A 46 2.42 -3.38 0.47
CA VAL A 46 1.74 -3.85 -0.76
C VAL A 46 2.76 -4.06 -1.87
N VAL A 47 3.62 -3.07 -2.11
CA VAL A 47 4.63 -3.17 -3.18
C VAL A 47 5.60 -4.31 -2.90
N GLY A 48 6.05 -4.49 -1.66
CA GLY A 48 6.93 -5.61 -1.29
C GLY A 48 6.30 -6.98 -1.54
N SER A 49 5.06 -7.20 -1.08
CA SER A 49 4.36 -8.48 -1.29
C SER A 49 4.07 -8.78 -2.77
N THR A 50 3.66 -7.76 -3.52
CA THR A 50 3.31 -7.90 -4.95
C THR A 50 4.53 -8.04 -5.85
N LEU A 51 5.64 -7.38 -5.51
CA LEU A 51 6.94 -7.56 -6.18
C LEU A 51 7.43 -9.01 -6.11
N GLN A 52 7.19 -9.69 -4.98
CA GLN A 52 7.54 -11.10 -4.83
C GLN A 52 6.60 -12.04 -5.61
N TYR A 53 5.35 -11.63 -5.83
CA TYR A 53 4.34 -12.47 -6.48
C TYR A 53 4.39 -12.40 -8.01
N GLY A 54 4.70 -11.25 -8.59
CA GLY A 54 4.82 -11.08 -10.05
C GLY A 54 4.75 -9.64 -10.52
N GLU A 55 5.19 -9.38 -11.76
CA GLU A 55 5.20 -8.02 -12.32
C GLU A 55 3.80 -7.45 -12.52
N THR A 56 2.83 -8.29 -12.89
CA THR A 56 1.45 -7.86 -13.09
C THR A 56 0.81 -7.53 -11.75
N ALA A 57 1.05 -8.38 -10.74
CA ALA A 57 0.62 -8.13 -9.37
C ALA A 57 1.15 -6.80 -8.83
N LEU A 58 2.43 -6.50 -9.09
CA LEU A 58 3.06 -5.24 -8.70
C LEU A 58 2.38 -4.03 -9.35
N LYS A 59 2.12 -4.10 -10.66
CA LYS A 59 1.45 -3.03 -11.41
C LYS A 59 0.04 -2.80 -10.88
N VAL A 60 -0.77 -3.87 -10.74
CA VAL A 60 -2.14 -3.78 -10.24
C VAL A 60 -2.17 -3.26 -8.81
N GLY A 61 -1.40 -3.88 -7.91
CA GLY A 61 -1.41 -3.53 -6.49
C GLY A 61 -1.00 -2.09 -6.24
N THR A 62 0.06 -1.62 -6.91
CA THR A 62 0.51 -0.23 -6.82
C THR A 62 -0.54 0.72 -7.38
N THR A 63 -1.11 0.41 -8.54
CA THR A 63 -2.12 1.26 -9.18
C THR A 63 -3.37 1.42 -8.32
N VAL A 64 -3.92 0.32 -7.78
CA VAL A 64 -5.09 0.37 -6.89
C VAL A 64 -4.79 1.19 -5.64
N LYS A 65 -3.59 1.06 -5.07
CA LYS A 65 -3.18 1.81 -3.88
C LYS A 65 -3.09 3.30 -4.15
N LEU A 66 -2.47 3.67 -5.27
CA LEU A 66 -2.29 5.05 -5.68
C LEU A 66 -3.61 5.69 -6.12
N ALA A 67 -4.49 4.96 -6.79
CA ALA A 67 -5.82 5.44 -7.15
C ALA A 67 -6.65 5.82 -5.92
N ARG A 68 -6.59 5.01 -4.85
CA ARG A 68 -7.24 5.33 -3.57
C ARG A 68 -6.64 6.57 -2.92
N ALA A 69 -5.30 6.66 -2.90
CA ALA A 69 -4.61 7.84 -2.36
C ALA A 69 -4.96 9.11 -3.16
N LEU A 70 -5.04 9.00 -4.49
CA LEU A 70 -5.44 10.06 -5.39
C LEU A 70 -6.86 10.54 -5.09
N TRP A 71 -7.82 9.63 -4.84
CA TRP A 71 -9.20 9.97 -4.50
C TRP A 71 -9.37 10.68 -3.15
N ILE A 72 -8.45 10.46 -2.19
CA ILE A 72 -8.49 11.17 -0.90
C ILE A 72 -8.20 12.67 -1.09
N VAL A 73 -7.40 13.06 -2.09
CA VAL A 73 -7.04 14.47 -2.34
C VAL A 73 -8.23 15.35 -2.73
N PRO A 74 -9.01 15.06 -3.79
CA PRO A 74 -10.16 15.89 -4.13
C PRO A 74 -11.20 15.89 -3.01
N LEU A 75 -11.39 14.77 -2.30
CA LEU A 75 -12.30 14.71 -1.16
C LEU A 75 -11.85 15.64 -0.02
N THR A 76 -10.58 15.60 0.36
CA THR A 76 -10.03 16.44 1.43
C THR A 76 -9.96 17.91 1.05
N LEU A 77 -9.66 18.23 -0.21
CA LEU A 77 -9.73 19.60 -0.74
C LEU A 77 -11.17 20.11 -0.78
N GLY A 78 -12.14 19.30 -1.21
CA GLY A 78 -13.56 19.66 -1.24
C GLY A 78 -14.12 19.93 0.15
N ILE A 79 -13.86 19.04 1.11
CA ILE A 79 -14.23 19.24 2.53
C ILE A 79 -13.50 20.45 3.11
N GLY A 80 -12.21 20.61 2.79
CA GLY A 80 -11.39 21.75 3.21
C GLY A 80 -11.96 23.07 2.71
N PHE A 81 -12.39 23.15 1.45
CA PHE A 81 -13.00 24.35 0.87
C PHE A 81 -14.38 24.65 1.49
N ALA A 82 -15.20 23.62 1.73
CA ALA A 82 -16.50 23.75 2.40
C ALA A 82 -16.35 24.24 3.85
N ARG A 83 -15.34 23.76 4.58
CA ARG A 83 -15.03 24.16 5.98
C ARG A 83 -14.21 25.44 6.10
N SER A 84 -13.43 25.81 5.08
CA SER A 84 -12.67 27.07 5.06
C SER A 84 -13.56 28.31 5.09
N ARG A 85 -14.87 28.18 4.80
CA ARG A 85 -15.87 29.22 5.06
C ARG A 85 -16.18 29.45 6.54
N GLN A 86 -15.82 28.51 7.43
CA GLN A 86 -16.12 28.57 8.87
C GLN A 86 -14.86 28.75 9.74
N GLU A 87 -13.68 28.29 9.30
CA GLU A 87 -12.42 28.34 10.08
C GLU A 87 -11.22 28.68 9.16
N PRO A 88 -10.59 29.87 9.25
CA PRO A 88 -9.52 30.31 8.34
C PRO A 88 -8.15 29.65 8.58
N SER A 89 -8.00 28.82 9.62
CA SER A 89 -6.70 28.46 10.20
C SER A 89 -6.16 27.06 9.81
N GLY A 90 -6.95 26.27 9.07
CA GLY A 90 -6.57 24.90 8.69
C GLY A 90 -5.48 24.87 7.62
N LYS A 91 -4.20 24.69 8.01
CA LYS A 91 -3.09 24.44 7.06
C LYS A 91 -3.35 23.15 6.28
N ILE A 92 -3.76 23.28 5.02
CA ILE A 92 -3.90 22.15 4.09
C ILE A 92 -2.50 21.57 3.82
N LYS A 93 -2.23 20.35 4.30
CA LYS A 93 -1.00 19.63 3.98
C LYS A 93 -1.04 19.24 2.49
N LYS A 94 -0.12 19.80 1.69
CA LYS A 94 -0.01 19.52 0.25
C LYS A 94 0.62 18.14 0.03
N PRO A 95 -0.06 17.21 -0.67
CA PRO A 95 0.46 15.86 -0.91
C PRO A 95 1.41 15.85 -2.11
N TRP A 96 2.64 16.35 -1.93
CA TRP A 96 3.65 16.46 -3.00
C TRP A 96 3.89 15.15 -3.77
N PHE A 97 3.78 14.00 -3.10
CA PHE A 97 3.88 12.68 -3.71
C PHE A 97 2.86 12.48 -4.85
N ILE A 98 1.63 12.96 -4.67
CA ILE A 98 0.54 12.77 -5.64
C ILE A 98 0.77 13.63 -6.88
N LEU A 99 1.28 14.86 -6.70
CA LEU A 99 1.69 15.70 -7.83
C LEU A 99 2.82 15.03 -8.63
N GLY A 100 3.85 14.51 -7.95
CA GLY A 100 4.94 13.78 -8.59
C GLY A 100 4.44 12.53 -9.35
N PHE A 101 3.55 11.75 -8.75
CA PHE A 101 2.92 10.60 -9.41
C PHE A 101 2.15 10.99 -10.66
N LEU A 102 1.28 12.03 -10.58
CA LEU A 102 0.50 12.48 -11.73
C LEU A 102 1.39 13.01 -12.86
N LEU A 103 2.43 13.77 -12.54
CA LEU A 103 3.37 14.30 -13.52
C LEU A 103 4.12 13.16 -14.23
N THR A 104 4.69 12.24 -13.47
CA THR A 104 5.45 11.10 -14.03
C THR A 104 4.56 10.15 -14.82
N ALA A 105 3.36 9.83 -14.34
CA ALA A 105 2.38 9.02 -15.06
C ALA A 105 1.95 9.69 -16.38
N SER A 106 1.70 11.01 -16.36
CA SER A 106 1.35 11.77 -17.56
C SER A 106 2.50 11.80 -18.57
N LEU A 107 3.73 12.06 -18.11
CA LEU A 107 4.91 12.09 -18.96
C LEU A 107 5.15 10.73 -19.65
N MET A 108 5.07 9.63 -18.89
CA MET A 108 5.24 8.28 -19.46
C MET A 108 4.12 7.89 -20.43
N THR A 109 2.89 8.36 -20.19
CA THR A 109 1.75 8.10 -21.07
C THR A 109 1.82 8.87 -22.38
N TYR A 110 2.19 10.16 -22.34
CA TYR A 110 2.19 11.04 -23.52
C TYR A 110 3.52 11.09 -24.27
N PHE A 111 4.64 10.71 -23.65
CA PHE A 111 5.96 10.71 -24.27
C PHE A 111 6.61 9.31 -24.18
N PRO A 112 6.22 8.36 -25.06
CA PRO A 112 6.75 6.99 -25.06
C PRO A 112 8.27 6.91 -25.28
N SER A 113 8.88 7.97 -25.81
CA SER A 113 10.33 8.11 -25.97
C SER A 113 11.09 8.10 -24.64
N LEU A 114 10.42 8.34 -23.51
CA LEU A 114 10.99 8.28 -22.17
C LEU A 114 10.98 6.87 -21.55
N ASN A 115 10.39 5.86 -22.22
CA ASN A 115 10.35 4.47 -21.73
C ASN A 115 11.73 3.89 -21.36
N PRO A 116 12.83 4.12 -22.10
CA PRO A 116 14.15 3.63 -21.70
C PRO A 116 14.60 4.17 -20.34
N VAL A 117 14.30 5.45 -20.06
CA VAL A 117 14.57 6.09 -18.76
C VAL A 117 13.63 5.54 -17.69
N GLY A 118 12.37 5.30 -18.05
CA GLY A 118 11.37 4.66 -17.19
C GLY A 118 11.81 3.27 -16.71
N HIS A 119 12.35 2.42 -17.60
CA HIS A 119 12.86 1.10 -17.25
C HIS A 119 14.03 1.15 -16.25
N TRP A 120 14.96 2.09 -16.44
CA TRP A 120 16.04 2.31 -15.48
C TRP A 120 15.50 2.78 -14.12
N GLY A 121 14.52 3.68 -14.12
CA GLY A 121 13.84 4.14 -12.92
C GLY A 121 13.13 3.02 -12.17
N GLU A 122 12.38 2.17 -12.88
CA GLU A 122 11.69 1.01 -12.31
C GLU A 122 12.67 0.01 -11.70
N TRP A 123 13.75 -0.31 -12.41
CA TRP A 123 14.80 -1.19 -11.92
C TRP A 123 15.46 -0.68 -10.64
N LEU A 124 15.75 0.63 -10.59
CA LEU A 124 16.34 1.26 -9.41
C LEU A 124 15.36 1.28 -8.25
N ALA A 125 14.09 1.62 -8.51
CA ALA A 125 13.03 1.64 -7.51
C ALA A 125 12.82 0.25 -6.87
N LYS A 126 12.78 -0.83 -7.66
CA LYS A 126 12.68 -2.21 -7.14
C LYS A 126 13.84 -2.54 -6.20
N ARG A 127 15.06 -2.15 -6.54
CA ARG A 127 16.26 -2.42 -5.70
C ARG A 127 16.27 -1.60 -4.42
N LEU A 128 15.95 -0.31 -4.51
CA LEU A 128 15.81 0.56 -3.33
C LEU A 128 14.70 0.09 -2.41
N MET A 129 13.60 -0.44 -2.96
CA MET A 129 12.52 -1.05 -2.19
C MET A 129 13.01 -2.27 -1.42
N VAL A 130 13.69 -3.21 -2.08
CA VAL A 130 14.24 -4.41 -1.42
C VAL A 130 15.20 -4.02 -0.30
N LEU A 131 16.08 -3.04 -0.54
CA LEU A 131 16.99 -2.51 0.48
C LEU A 131 16.23 -1.87 1.65
N THR A 132 15.17 -1.10 1.37
CA THR A 132 14.33 -0.48 2.41
C THR A 132 13.63 -1.53 3.25
N LEU A 133 13.08 -2.58 2.62
CA LEU A 133 12.42 -3.70 3.32
C LEU A 133 13.41 -4.47 4.19
N PHE A 134 14.62 -4.70 3.68
CA PHE A 134 15.70 -5.29 4.46
C PHE A 134 16.06 -4.44 5.69
N LEU A 135 16.21 -3.12 5.52
CA LEU A 135 16.52 -2.20 6.63
C LEU A 135 15.37 -2.09 7.64
N ILE A 136 14.11 -2.10 7.17
CA ILE A 136 12.93 -2.18 8.03
C ILE A 136 12.97 -3.46 8.87
N GLY A 137 13.24 -4.60 8.24
CA GLY A 137 13.40 -5.89 8.92
C GLY A 137 14.54 -5.87 9.94
N ALA A 138 15.69 -5.29 9.59
CA ALA A 138 16.83 -5.17 10.48
C ALA A 138 16.60 -4.22 11.67
N ASN A 139 15.74 -3.21 11.51
CA ASN A 139 15.39 -2.24 12.55
C ASN A 139 14.21 -2.71 13.44
N LEU A 140 13.51 -3.77 13.05
CA LEU A 140 12.45 -4.38 13.87
C LEU A 140 13.06 -5.13 15.06
N SER A 141 13.15 -4.46 16.20
CA SER A 141 13.58 -5.10 17.46
C SER A 141 12.42 -5.86 18.12
N VAL A 142 12.73 -7.01 18.74
CA VAL A 142 11.78 -7.77 19.58
C VAL A 142 11.26 -6.93 20.75
N GLN A 143 12.05 -5.94 21.20
CA GLN A 143 11.65 -4.99 22.24
C GLN A 143 10.56 -4.02 21.78
N THR A 144 10.58 -3.60 20.51
CA THR A 144 9.53 -2.79 19.88
C THR A 144 8.22 -3.57 19.76
N LEU A 145 8.28 -4.89 19.52
CA LEU A 145 7.10 -5.76 19.57
C LEU A 145 6.54 -5.90 20.98
N LYS A 146 7.41 -6.05 21.99
CA LYS A 146 7.00 -6.18 23.39
C LYS A 146 6.44 -4.90 24.00
N SER A 147 6.73 -3.73 23.43
CA SER A 147 6.18 -2.45 23.90
C SER A 147 4.78 -2.14 23.35
N VAL A 148 4.25 -2.98 22.44
CA VAL A 148 2.87 -2.89 21.98
C VAL A 148 1.95 -3.54 23.02
N GLY A 149 1.03 -2.77 23.59
CA GLY A 149 0.02 -3.30 24.50
C GLY A 149 -0.80 -4.43 23.84
N PHE A 150 -1.01 -5.53 24.56
CA PHE A 150 -1.67 -6.74 24.05
C PHE A 150 -3.09 -6.47 23.51
N GLN A 151 -3.88 -5.66 24.21
CA GLN A 151 -5.27 -5.38 23.83
C GLN A 151 -5.40 -4.58 22.51
N PRO A 152 -4.69 -3.45 22.31
CA PRO A 152 -4.65 -2.78 21.00
C PRO A 152 -4.12 -3.67 19.87
N PHE A 153 -3.16 -4.53 20.16
CA PHE A 153 -2.58 -5.46 19.18
C PHE A 153 -3.61 -6.49 18.71
N LEU A 154 -4.32 -7.12 19.65
CA LEU A 154 -5.34 -8.12 19.35
C LEU A 154 -6.50 -7.54 18.52
N MET A 155 -7.00 -6.35 18.88
CA MET A 155 -8.02 -5.66 18.08
C MET A 155 -7.53 -5.40 16.65
N GLY A 156 -6.27 -4.98 16.50
CA GLY A 156 -5.65 -4.78 15.19
C GLY A 156 -5.60 -6.06 14.36
N ILE A 157 -5.20 -7.19 14.96
CA ILE A 157 -5.17 -8.50 14.30
C ILE A 157 -6.56 -8.90 13.85
N VAL A 158 -7.55 -8.86 14.75
CA VAL A 158 -8.92 -9.31 14.43
C VAL A 158 -9.50 -8.51 13.27
N LEU A 159 -9.35 -7.19 13.31
CA LEU A 159 -9.84 -6.32 12.24
C LEU A 159 -9.10 -6.59 10.92
N TRP A 160 -7.78 -6.73 10.98
CA TRP A 160 -6.96 -7.00 9.80
C TRP A 160 -7.30 -8.36 9.16
N VAL A 161 -7.42 -9.43 9.95
CA VAL A 161 -7.81 -10.76 9.47
C VAL A 161 -9.21 -10.73 8.88
N THR A 162 -10.15 -10.04 9.53
CA THR A 162 -11.53 -9.94 9.02
C THR A 162 -11.58 -9.24 7.66
N VAL A 163 -10.86 -8.12 7.51
CA VAL A 163 -10.78 -7.42 6.23
C VAL A 163 -10.04 -8.27 5.19
N ALA A 164 -8.91 -8.87 5.53
CA ALA A 164 -8.14 -9.72 4.60
C ALA A 164 -8.97 -10.91 4.11
N ALA A 165 -9.66 -11.61 5.01
CA ALA A 165 -10.50 -12.76 4.69
C ALA A 165 -11.73 -12.35 3.86
N SER A 166 -12.41 -11.26 4.23
CA SER A 166 -13.58 -10.79 3.46
C SER A 166 -13.21 -10.37 2.04
N MET A 167 -12.09 -9.67 1.85
CA MET A 167 -11.61 -9.32 0.52
C MET A 167 -11.20 -10.56 -0.28
N LEU A 168 -10.52 -11.53 0.35
CA LEU A 168 -10.14 -12.78 -0.29
C LEU A 168 -11.38 -13.56 -0.76
N CYS A 169 -12.38 -13.71 0.11
CA CYS A 169 -13.65 -14.33 -0.24
C CYS A 169 -14.31 -13.60 -1.42
N GLY A 170 -14.38 -12.27 -1.39
CA GLY A 170 -14.95 -11.48 -2.48
C GLY A 170 -14.27 -11.75 -3.83
N ILE A 171 -12.95 -11.95 -3.84
CA ILE A 171 -12.17 -12.28 -5.04
C ILE A 171 -12.42 -13.72 -5.49
N LEU A 172 -12.43 -14.68 -4.56
CA LEU A 172 -12.67 -16.09 -4.86
C LEU A 172 -14.09 -16.35 -5.39
N PHE A 173 -15.09 -15.65 -4.84
CA PHE A 173 -16.48 -15.73 -5.29
C PHE A 173 -16.77 -14.85 -6.52
N GLY A 174 -15.77 -14.13 -7.05
CA GLY A 174 -15.89 -13.32 -8.27
C GLY A 174 -16.66 -12.00 -8.11
N PHE A 175 -16.93 -11.55 -6.89
CA PHE A 175 -17.55 -10.24 -6.63
C PHE A 175 -16.59 -9.07 -6.87
N ILE A 176 -15.27 -9.33 -6.87
CA ILE A 176 -14.22 -8.32 -7.03
C ILE A 176 -13.25 -8.80 -8.12
N GLN A 177 -13.18 -8.07 -9.24
CA GLN A 177 -12.32 -8.35 -10.40
C GLN A 177 -11.47 -7.14 -10.78
#